data_AF-A0A9D1X6T7-F1
#
_entry.id   AF-A0A9D1X6T7-F1
#
_cell.length_a   1.000
_cell.length_b   1.000
_cell.length_c   1.000
_cell.angle_alpha   90.00
_cell.angle_beta   90.00
_cell.angle_gamma   90.00
#
_symmetry.space_group_name_H-M   'P 1'
#
loop_
_entity.id
_entity.type
_entity.pdbx_description
1 polymer ?
#
loop_
_entity_poly.entity_id
_entity_poly.type
_entity_poly.pdbx_seq_one_letter_code
_entity_poly.pdbx_strand_id
1 'polypeptide(L)'
;TNAKQLSALDVANLYKKRWLIELFFKWLKQHLKIKKFWGTTENAVRIQISVAIITYCLVAIVQYDMKLKRSTYEVLQILSISLTDKTYLRDLFDKTNFNDVKDLNNPIIPGLFD
;
A
#
# COMPACT_ATOMS: atom_id res chain seq x y z
N THR A 1 8.16 25.00 -15.55
CA THR A 1 9.36 24.59 -14.80
C THR A 1 10.22 25.81 -14.51
N ASN A 2 10.39 26.16 -13.24
CA ASN A 2 11.23 27.30 -12.82
C ASN A 2 12.73 26.94 -12.82
N ALA A 3 13.05 25.65 -12.98
CA ALA A 3 14.40 25.13 -13.01
C ALA A 3 14.88 24.93 -14.47
N LYS A 4 15.50 25.96 -15.04
CA LYS A 4 16.03 25.97 -16.42
C LYS A 4 17.26 25.07 -16.64
N GLN A 5 17.84 24.55 -15.57
CA GLN A 5 19.05 23.72 -15.56
C GLN A 5 18.78 22.23 -15.86
N LEU A 6 17.52 21.79 -15.75
CA LEU A 6 17.12 20.39 -15.92
C LEU A 6 16.91 20.07 -17.40
N SER A 7 17.39 18.91 -17.83
CA SER A 7 17.10 18.42 -19.17
C SER A 7 15.61 18.08 -19.32
N ALA A 8 15.10 18.05 -20.55
CA ALA A 8 13.72 17.66 -20.81
C ALA A 8 13.40 16.24 -20.28
N LEU A 9 14.39 15.35 -20.30
CA LEU A 9 14.27 13.99 -19.77
C LEU A 9 14.14 14.00 -18.23
N ASP A 10 14.91 14.84 -17.54
CA ASP A 10 14.83 14.94 -16.08
C ASP A 10 13.48 15.52 -15.65
N VAL A 11 12.98 16.51 -16.38
CA VAL A 11 11.64 17.05 -16.16
C VAL A 11 10.61 15.93 -16.34
N ALA A 12 10.64 15.17 -17.43
CA ALA A 12 9.71 14.06 -17.66
C ALA A 12 9.77 13.00 -16.54
N ASN A 13 10.98 12.65 -16.07
CA ASN A 13 11.18 11.71 -14.97
C ASN A 13 10.64 12.24 -13.63
N LEU A 14 10.79 13.53 -13.33
CA LEU A 14 10.21 14.15 -12.14
C LEU A 14 8.68 14.11 -12.18
N TYR A 15 8.08 14.37 -13.35
CA TYR A 15 6.63 14.24 -13.54
C TYR A 15 6.17 12.79 -13.33
N LYS A 16 6.92 11.80 -13.84
CA LYS A 16 6.64 10.38 -13.58
C LYS A 16 6.71 10.03 -12.10
N LYS A 17 7.74 10.49 -11.37
CA LYS A 17 7.88 10.27 -9.93
C LYS A 17 6.72 10.89 -9.13
N ARG A 18 6.27 12.09 -9.51
CA ARG A 18 5.09 12.72 -8.87
C ARG A 18 3.82 11.88 -9.07
N TRP A 19 3.63 11.34 -10.28
CA TRP A 19 2.51 10.43 -10.56
C TRP A 19 2.55 9.16 -9.72
N LEU A 20 3.73 8.59 -9.46
CA LEU A 20 3.88 7.42 -8.59
C LEU A 20 3.43 7.74 -7.15
N ILE A 21 3.72 8.92 -6.64
CA ILE A 21 3.26 9.37 -5.31
C ILE A 21 1.73 9.47 -5.29
N GLU A 22 1.12 10.05 -6.33
CA GLU A 22 -0.34 10.16 -6.43
C GLU A 22 -0.99 8.77 -6.52
N LEU A 23 -0.38 7.83 -7.26
CA LEU A 23 -0.84 6.46 -7.37
C LEU A 23 -0.73 5.71 -6.04
N PHE A 24 0.36 5.93 -5.29
CA PHE A 24 0.53 5.41 -3.94
C PHE A 24 -0.58 5.91 -3.01
N PHE A 25 -0.85 7.21 -2.96
CA PHE A 25 -1.93 7.75 -2.12
C PHE A 25 -3.33 7.32 -2.59
N LYS A 26 -3.53 7.10 -3.89
CA LYS A 26 -4.76 6.49 -4.41
C LYS A 26 -4.92 5.08 -3.89
N TRP A 27 -3.88 4.25 -3.99
CA TRP A 27 -3.87 2.88 -3.46
C TRP A 27 -4.13 2.88 -1.95
N LEU A 28 -3.44 3.73 -1.19
CA LEU A 28 -3.54 3.84 0.27
C LEU A 28 -4.97 4.18 0.69
N LYS A 29 -5.61 5.17 0.07
CA LYS A 29 -7.01 5.53 0.34
C LYS A 29 -7.99 4.41 0.00
N GLN A 30 -7.77 3.70 -1.11
CA GLN A 30 -8.66 2.62 -1.56
C GLN A 30 -8.59 1.39 -0.64
N HIS A 31 -7.39 0.94 -0.29
CA HIS A 31 -7.18 -0.36 0.36
C HIS A 31 -7.22 -0.29 1.89
N LEU A 32 -6.84 0.84 2.50
CA LEU A 32 -6.97 1.04 3.96
C LEU A 32 -8.36 1.58 4.36
N LYS A 33 -9.32 1.65 3.41
CA LYS A 33 -10.69 2.15 3.62
C LYS A 33 -10.72 3.48 4.39
N ILE A 34 -9.80 4.40 4.08
CA ILE A 34 -9.79 5.75 4.65
C ILE A 34 -10.94 6.55 4.02
N LYS A 35 -12.17 6.27 4.46
CA LYS A 35 -13.40 6.88 3.92
C LYS A 35 -13.71 8.23 4.57
N LYS A 36 -13.28 8.43 5.82
CA LYS A 36 -13.48 9.68 6.55
C LYS A 36 -12.37 9.84 7.59
N PHE A 37 -11.84 11.05 7.71
CA PHE A 37 -10.97 11.39 8.83
C PHE A 37 -11.82 11.48 10.09
N TRP A 38 -11.40 10.79 11.16
CA TRP A 38 -12.14 10.76 12.44
C TRP A 38 -11.96 12.03 13.27
N GLY A 39 -11.06 12.92 12.85
CA GLY A 39 -10.86 14.24 13.44
C GLY A 39 -10.58 15.25 12.35
N THR A 40 -11.04 16.48 12.54
CA THR A 40 -10.90 17.59 11.59
C THR A 40 -9.73 18.51 11.90
N THR A 41 -9.08 18.31 13.06
CA THR A 41 -7.90 19.09 13.44
C THR A 41 -6.69 18.66 12.61
N GLU A 42 -5.78 19.61 12.35
CA GLU A 42 -4.57 19.35 11.58
C GLU A 42 -3.75 18.19 12.16
N ASN A 43 -3.59 18.14 13.49
CA ASN A 43 -2.88 17.06 14.16
C ASN A 43 -3.57 15.70 13.98
N ALA A 44 -4.91 15.64 14.07
CA ALA A 44 -5.63 14.39 13.87
C ALA A 44 -5.41 13.84 12.45
N VAL A 45 -5.42 14.72 11.44
CA VAL A 45 -5.14 14.35 10.06
C VAL A 45 -3.69 13.89 9.88
N ARG A 46 -2.70 14.61 10.45
CA ARG A 46 -1.28 14.24 10.40
C ARG A 46 -1.03 12.86 11.01
N ILE A 47 -1.63 12.58 12.17
CA ILE A 47 -1.53 11.27 12.83
C ILE A 47 -2.15 10.18 11.97
N GLN A 48 -3.34 10.40 11.41
CA GLN A 48 -4.02 9.41 10.56
C GLN A 48 -3.21 9.06 9.31
N ILE A 49 -2.61 10.05 8.66
CA ILE A 49 -1.72 9.81 7.52
C ILE A 49 -0.48 9.03 7.96
N SER A 50 0.13 9.41 9.09
CA SER A 50 1.34 8.74 9.60
C SER A 50 1.07 7.27 9.94
N VAL A 51 -0.04 6.98 10.63
CA VAL A 51 -0.46 5.61 10.95
C VAL A 51 -0.72 4.81 9.67
N ALA A 52 -1.39 5.38 8.67
CA ALA A 52 -1.64 4.69 7.41
C ALA A 52 -0.34 4.32 6.66
N ILE A 53 0.67 5.20 6.68
CA ILE A 53 1.98 4.92 6.10
C ILE A 53 2.70 3.83 6.90
N ILE A 54 2.69 3.90 8.24
CA ILE A 54 3.29 2.87 9.11
C ILE A 54 2.65 1.50 8.84
N THR A 55 1.33 1.42 8.78
CA THR A 55 0.61 0.17 8.47
C THR A 55 1.02 -0.39 7.12
N TYR A 56 1.12 0.45 6.08
CA TYR A 56 1.59 0.01 4.78
C TYR A 56 3.02 -0.56 4.84
N CYS A 57 3.94 0.14 5.50
CA CYS A 57 5.32 -0.32 5.66
C CYS A 57 5.38 -1.67 6.39
N LEU A 58 4.60 -1.86 7.44
CA LEU A 58 4.54 -3.14 8.17
C LEU A 58 4.05 -4.28 7.27
N VAL A 59 2.99 -4.07 6.50
CA VAL A 59 2.48 -5.08 5.54
C VAL A 59 3.52 -5.39 4.48
N ALA A 60 4.22 -4.38 3.95
CA ALA A 60 5.28 -4.57 2.96
C ALA A 60 6.47 -5.36 3.52
N ILE A 61 6.87 -5.09 4.78
CA ILE A 61 7.91 -5.85 5.48
C ILE A 61 7.49 -7.32 5.63
N VAL A 62 6.26 -7.57 6.10
CA VAL A 62 5.74 -8.95 6.25
C VAL A 62 5.72 -9.67 4.90
N GLN A 63 5.26 -9.01 3.84
CA GLN A 63 5.24 -9.57 2.48
C GLN A 63 6.65 -9.94 1.99
N TYR A 64 7.61 -9.05 2.23
CA TYR A 64 9.01 -9.22 1.82
C TYR A 64 9.70 -10.34 2.61
N ASP A 65 9.66 -10.29 3.95
CA ASP A 65 10.33 -11.24 4.83
C ASP A 65 9.80 -12.67 4.63
N MET A 66 8.50 -12.80 4.39
CA MET A 66 7.86 -14.09 4.20
C MET A 66 7.84 -14.55 2.73
N LYS A 67 8.37 -13.75 1.80
CA LYS A 67 8.44 -14.02 0.36
C LYS A 67 7.08 -14.44 -0.23
N LEU A 68 6.02 -13.76 0.20
CA LEU A 68 4.66 -14.09 -0.21
C LEU A 68 4.45 -13.72 -1.68
N LYS A 69 4.03 -14.68 -2.51
CA LYS A 69 3.63 -14.45 -3.92
C LYS A 69 2.20 -13.89 -4.04
N ARG A 70 1.80 -13.03 -3.10
CA ARG A 70 0.48 -12.39 -3.04
C ARG A 70 0.65 -10.89 -3.15
N SER A 71 -0.40 -10.18 -3.56
CA SER A 71 -0.39 -8.73 -3.58
C SER A 71 -0.37 -8.16 -2.16
N THR A 72 0.20 -6.95 -1.98
CA THR A 72 0.23 -6.25 -0.69
C THR A 72 -1.18 -6.08 -0.09
N TYR A 73 -2.19 -5.95 -0.96
CA TYR A 73 -3.58 -5.84 -0.53
C TYR A 73 -4.13 -7.13 0.07
N GLU A 74 -3.87 -8.29 -0.56
CA GLU A 74 -4.32 -9.57 -0.01
C GLU A 74 -3.67 -9.86 1.34
N VAL A 75 -2.38 -9.54 1.48
CA VAL A 75 -1.67 -9.64 2.76
C VAL A 75 -2.34 -8.74 3.81
N LEU A 76 -2.63 -7.48 3.46
CA LEU A 76 -3.37 -6.56 4.34
C LEU A 76 -4.76 -7.11 4.71
N GLN A 77 -5.52 -7.69 3.78
CA GLN A 77 -6.85 -8.26 4.06
C GLN A 77 -6.78 -9.42 5.04
N ILE A 78 -5.87 -10.37 4.83
CA ILE A 78 -5.69 -11.53 5.70
C ILE A 78 -5.32 -11.09 7.12
N LEU A 79 -4.38 -10.15 7.23
CA LEU A 79 -4.01 -9.56 8.51
C LEU A 79 -5.18 -8.82 9.16
N SER A 80 -5.98 -8.09 8.38
CA SER A 80 -7.14 -7.35 8.87
C SER A 80 -8.24 -8.25 9.44
N ILE A 81 -8.47 -9.42 8.83
CA ILE A 81 -9.45 -10.40 9.30
C ILE A 81 -8.92 -11.14 10.54
N SER A 82 -7.60 -11.28 10.63
CA SER A 82 -6.92 -12.09 11.66
C SER A 82 -6.29 -11.24 12.77
N LEU A 83 -6.73 -9.98 12.94
CA LEU A 83 -6.13 -9.03 13.90
C LEU A 83 -6.08 -9.53 15.34
N THR A 84 -7.05 -10.35 15.73
CA THR A 84 -7.15 -10.93 17.08
C THR A 84 -6.71 -12.39 17.13
N ASP A 85 -6.27 -12.95 16.00
CA ASP A 85 -5.78 -14.31 15.94
C ASP A 85 -4.38 -14.40 16.56
N LYS A 86 -4.14 -15.48 17.30
CA LYS A 86 -2.86 -15.79 17.96
C LYS A 86 -2.02 -16.78 17.15
N THR A 87 -2.52 -17.23 15.99
CA THR A 87 -1.74 -18.08 15.09
C THR A 87 -0.49 -17.36 14.59
N TYR A 88 0.60 -18.12 14.40
CA TYR A 88 1.81 -17.56 13.82
C TYR A 88 1.53 -17.10 12.38
N LEU A 89 2.10 -15.96 11.98
CA LEU A 89 1.87 -15.39 10.64
C LEU A 89 2.16 -16.39 9.53
N ARG A 90 3.19 -17.22 9.69
CA ARG A 90 3.56 -18.24 8.69
C ARG A 90 2.45 -19.27 8.48
N ASP A 91 1.94 -19.80 9.57
CA ASP A 91 0.82 -20.74 9.55
C ASP A 91 -0.46 -20.07 9.04
N LEU A 92 -0.67 -18.78 9.36
CA LEU A 92 -1.80 -18.01 8.88
C LEU A 92 -1.79 -17.89 7.35
N PHE A 93 -0.64 -17.52 6.77
CA PHE A 93 -0.52 -17.39 5.30
C PHE A 93 -0.49 -18.75 4.58
N ASP A 94 0.00 -19.81 5.22
CA ASP A 94 -0.01 -21.17 4.66
C ASP A 94 -1.42 -21.80 4.68
N LYS A 95 -2.23 -21.54 5.70
CA LYS A 95 -3.61 -22.04 5.81
C LYS A 95 -4.59 -21.33 4.86
N THR A 96 -4.31 -20.07 4.54
CA THR A 96 -5.26 -19.20 3.82
C THR A 96 -5.15 -19.35 2.31
N ASN A 97 -5.38 -20.54 1.74
CA ASN A 97 -5.69 -20.68 0.31
C ASN A 97 -7.14 -20.25 0.05
N PHE A 98 -7.45 -18.95 0.23
CA PHE A 98 -8.75 -18.40 -0.14
C PHE A 98 -8.80 -18.22 -1.66
N ASN A 99 -9.52 -19.11 -2.35
CA ASN A 99 -9.87 -18.98 -3.77
C ASN A 99 -10.99 -17.95 -4.05
N ASP A 100 -11.33 -17.08 -3.08
CA ASP A 100 -12.55 -16.24 -3.11
C ASP A 100 -12.32 -14.73 -3.31
N VAL A 101 -11.25 -14.34 -4.00
CA VAL A 101 -11.19 -13.00 -4.63
C VAL A 101 -10.90 -13.14 -6.11
N LYS A 102 -11.83 -13.76 -6.84
CA LYS A 102 -11.82 -13.75 -8.32
C LYS A 102 -12.12 -12.37 -8.92
N ASP A 103 -12.52 -11.38 -8.12
CA ASP A 103 -12.92 -10.07 -8.61
C ASP A 103 -11.98 -8.95 -8.14
N LEU A 104 -10.73 -8.95 -8.61
CA LEU A 104 -9.91 -7.72 -8.81
C LEU A 104 -8.58 -8.02 -9.53
N ASN A 105 -8.61 -8.97 -10.48
CA ASN A 105 -7.52 -9.20 -11.41
C ASN A 105 -7.39 -8.00 -12.36
N ASN A 106 -6.74 -6.95 -11.90
CA ASN A 106 -5.97 -6.10 -12.79
C ASN A 106 -4.66 -5.75 -12.10
N PRO A 107 -3.50 -6.23 -12.57
CA PRO A 107 -2.22 -5.76 -12.09
C PRO A 107 -2.06 -4.31 -12.57
N ILE A 108 -2.48 -3.34 -11.76
CA ILE A 108 -2.39 -1.92 -12.14
C ILE A 108 -0.93 -1.44 -12.14
N ILE A 109 0.03 -2.24 -11.65
CA ILE A 109 1.43 -1.84 -11.65
C ILE A 109 2.34 -3.04 -11.92
N PRO A 110 2.78 -3.25 -13.18
CA PRO A 110 4.06 -3.90 -13.42
C PRO A 110 5.19 -2.93 -13.03
N GLY A 111 6.15 -3.36 -12.21
CA GLY A 111 7.44 -2.68 -12.07
C GLY A 111 7.53 -1.46 -11.15
N LEU A 112 6.71 -1.34 -10.10
CA LEU A 112 7.05 -0.40 -9.00
C LEU A 112 7.94 -1.07 -7.94
N PHE A 113 7.93 -2.40 -7.88
CA PHE A 113 8.69 -3.19 -6.90
C PHE A 113 9.21 -4.52 -7.46
N ASP A 114 9.34 -4.62 -8.80
CA ASP A 114 10.22 -5.63 -9.42
C ASP A 114 11.66 -5.10 -9.45
#